data_AF-A0A482ZR58-F1
#
_entry.id   AF-A0A482ZR58-F1
#
_cell.length_a   1.000
_cell.length_b   1.000
_cell.length_c   1.000
_cell.angle_alpha   90.00
_cell.angle_beta   90.00
_cell.angle_gamma   90.00
#
_symmetry.space_group_name_H-M   'P 1'
#
loop_
_entity.id
_entity.type
_entity.pdbx_description
1 polymer ?
#
loop_
_entity_poly.entity_id
_entity_poly.type
_entity_poly.pdbx_seq_one_letter_code
_entity_poly.pdbx_strand_id
1 'polypeptide(L)'
;MLHLRYDSLKRMSDPVKKASLQVEIDLLRHLECTDKSHVPQYLQYRDRGNMHFPKECFIPFFKAVDQCVCEHANEDSLKKHGSKLVEAAFKKLRSCPELEVQFKSIVGNTFETEVVKNVYLELTRKLCNTRIQEFLDVHRQKAASVGGSSTMAGQNLRDTLLTYHINPKALM
;
A
#
# COMPACT_ATOMS: atom_id res chain seq x y z
N MET A 1 0.03 -9.69 2.86
CA MET A 1 1.05 -9.67 3.93
C MET A 1 0.74 -10.75 4.96
N LEU A 2 -0.46 -10.74 5.55
CA LEU A 2 -0.91 -11.73 6.54
C LEU A 2 -0.79 -13.20 6.07
N HIS A 3 -1.26 -13.53 4.86
CA HIS A 3 -1.14 -14.91 4.33
C HIS A 3 0.32 -15.40 4.23
N LEU A 4 1.26 -14.53 3.83
CA LEU A 4 2.69 -14.86 3.74
C LEU A 4 3.29 -15.15 5.12
N ARG A 5 2.80 -14.47 6.16
CA ARG A 5 3.21 -14.69 7.55
C ARG A 5 2.70 -16.03 8.06
N TYR A 6 1.44 -16.39 7.78
CA TYR A 6 0.91 -17.72 8.07
C TYR A 6 1.65 -18.85 7.36
N ASP A 7 1.98 -18.67 6.07
CA ASP A 7 2.73 -19.69 5.32
C ASP A 7 4.16 -19.84 5.86
N SER A 8 4.77 -18.74 6.28
CA SER A 8 6.10 -18.75 6.91
C SER A 8 6.06 -19.44 8.28
N LEU A 9 5.02 -19.21 9.08
CA LEU A 9 4.82 -19.85 10.39
C LEU A 9 4.74 -21.38 10.28
N LYS A 10 4.03 -21.88 9.26
CA LYS A 10 3.90 -23.32 8.98
C LYS A 10 5.22 -24.00 8.63
N ARG A 11 6.12 -23.29 7.94
CA ARG A 11 7.40 -23.82 7.44
C ARG A 11 8.56 -23.65 8.43
N MET A 12 8.39 -22.81 9.44
CA MET A 12 9.45 -22.50 10.39
C MET A 12 9.60 -23.64 11.42
N SER A 13 10.83 -23.89 11.87
CA SER A 13 11.15 -24.89 12.91
C SER A 13 11.60 -24.23 14.22
N ASP A 14 12.22 -23.06 14.15
CA ASP A 14 12.72 -22.30 15.30
C ASP A 14 11.57 -21.73 16.17
N PRO A 15 11.45 -22.12 17.44
CA PRO A 15 10.36 -21.70 18.33
C PRO A 15 10.40 -20.20 18.67
N VAL A 16 11.58 -19.59 18.75
CA VAL A 16 11.72 -18.18 19.12
C VAL A 16 11.25 -17.30 17.98
N LYS A 17 11.66 -17.62 16.74
CA LYS A 17 11.19 -16.91 15.55
C LYS A 17 9.71 -17.13 15.28
N LYS A 18 9.17 -18.31 15.60
CA LYS A 18 7.72 -18.56 15.55
C LYS A 18 6.95 -17.64 16.49
N ALA A 19 7.41 -17.49 17.73
CA ALA A 19 6.76 -16.60 18.69
C ALA A 19 6.73 -15.15 18.19
N SER A 20 7.88 -14.62 17.71
CA SER A 20 7.96 -13.28 17.13
C SER A 20 7.04 -13.11 15.91
N LEU A 21 7.01 -14.09 15.01
CA LEU A 21 6.13 -14.10 13.84
C LEU A 21 4.64 -14.15 14.22
N GLN A 22 4.30 -14.82 15.32
CA GLN A 22 2.93 -14.85 15.84
C GLN A 22 2.49 -13.47 16.34
N VAL A 23 3.38 -12.74 17.04
CA VAL A 23 3.09 -11.35 17.46
C VAL A 23 2.93 -10.43 16.24
N GLU A 24 3.73 -10.61 15.17
CA GLU A 24 3.53 -9.90 13.90
C GLU A 24 2.15 -10.19 13.30
N ILE A 25 1.71 -11.46 13.31
CA ILE A 25 0.38 -11.85 12.83
C ILE A 25 -0.71 -11.18 13.66
N ASP A 26 -0.57 -11.16 14.98
CA ASP A 26 -1.55 -10.54 15.88
C ASP A 26 -1.63 -9.02 15.66
N LEU A 27 -0.50 -8.35 15.43
CA LEU A 27 -0.48 -6.95 15.02
C LEU A 27 -1.20 -6.76 13.68
N LEU A 28 -0.91 -7.56 12.66
CA LEU A 28 -1.56 -7.44 11.35
C LEU A 28 -3.08 -7.68 11.42
N ARG A 29 -3.53 -8.62 12.26
CA ARG A 29 -4.96 -8.82 12.55
C ARG A 29 -5.55 -7.63 13.29
N HIS A 30 -4.78 -6.99 14.17
CA HIS A 30 -5.22 -5.76 14.82
C HIS A 30 -5.40 -4.59 13.84
N LEU A 31 -4.65 -4.56 12.73
CA LEU A 31 -4.83 -3.55 11.67
C LEU A 31 -6.10 -3.80 10.83
N GLU A 32 -6.59 -5.03 10.81
CA GLU A 32 -7.71 -5.45 9.96
C GLU A 32 -9.06 -4.98 10.52
N CYS A 33 -9.92 -4.49 9.63
CA CYS A 33 -11.33 -4.27 9.86
C CYS A 33 -12.09 -5.56 9.52
N THR A 34 -12.61 -6.22 10.54
CA THR A 34 -13.43 -7.42 10.39
C THR A 34 -14.87 -7.09 9.99
N ASP A 35 -15.32 -5.86 10.26
CA ASP A 35 -16.65 -5.41 9.88
C ASP A 35 -16.65 -4.96 8.40
N LYS A 36 -17.45 -5.65 7.59
CA LYS A 36 -17.64 -5.38 6.15
C LYS A 36 -19.00 -4.74 5.85
N SER A 37 -19.72 -4.29 6.88
CA SER A 37 -21.02 -3.61 6.74
C SER A 37 -20.99 -2.42 5.77
N HIS A 38 -19.84 -1.73 5.70
CA HIS A 38 -19.60 -0.59 4.80
C HIS A 38 -19.42 -1.00 3.32
N VAL A 39 -19.17 -2.28 3.02
CA VAL A 39 -18.96 -2.75 1.65
C VAL A 39 -20.32 -3.01 1.00
N PRO A 40 -20.61 -2.48 -0.20
CA PRO A 40 -21.85 -2.77 -0.90
C PRO A 40 -22.10 -4.27 -1.11
N GLN A 41 -23.34 -4.73 -0.93
CA GLN A 41 -23.71 -6.15 -0.94
C GLN A 41 -23.30 -6.88 -2.25
N TYR A 42 -23.34 -6.19 -3.39
CA TYR A 42 -22.91 -6.74 -4.68
C TYR A 42 -21.40 -7.00 -4.76
N LEU A 43 -20.58 -6.27 -4.00
CA LEU A 43 -19.14 -6.52 -3.86
C LEU A 43 -18.86 -7.60 -2.81
N GLN A 44 -19.67 -7.67 -1.76
CA GLN A 44 -19.57 -8.74 -0.75
C GLN A 44 -19.75 -10.12 -1.37
N TYR A 45 -20.70 -10.30 -2.30
CA TYR A 45 -20.90 -11.58 -2.99
C TYR A 45 -19.71 -11.98 -3.90
N ARG A 46 -19.03 -10.99 -4.50
CA ARG A 46 -17.83 -11.24 -5.32
C ARG A 46 -16.58 -11.49 -4.46
N ASP A 47 -16.59 -10.94 -3.25
CA ASP A 47 -15.61 -11.26 -2.23
C ASP A 47 -15.90 -12.68 -1.70
N ARG A 48 -15.15 -13.69 -2.17
CA ARG A 48 -15.17 -15.04 -1.59
C ARG A 48 -14.54 -15.08 -0.17
N GLY A 49 -14.71 -14.02 0.63
CA GLY A 49 -14.18 -13.84 1.97
C GLY A 49 -12.72 -13.39 2.06
N ASN A 50 -12.09 -12.94 0.97
CA ASN A 50 -10.63 -12.73 0.89
C ASN A 50 -10.20 -11.25 0.85
N MET A 51 -11.12 -10.29 0.75
CA MET A 51 -10.76 -8.88 0.88
C MET A 51 -10.61 -8.51 2.35
N HIS A 52 -9.43 -8.02 2.69
CA HIS A 52 -9.10 -7.49 4.00
C HIS A 52 -9.04 -5.97 3.89
N PHE A 53 -9.82 -5.28 4.72
CA PHE A 53 -9.81 -3.83 4.80
C PHE A 53 -9.00 -3.41 6.03
N PRO A 54 -8.20 -2.35 5.97
CA PRO A 54 -7.63 -1.79 7.18
C PRO A 54 -8.71 -1.05 7.98
N LYS A 55 -8.53 -0.95 9.29
CA LYS A 55 -9.36 -0.08 10.13
C LYS A 55 -9.28 1.37 9.67
N GLU A 56 -10.39 2.10 9.78
CA GLU A 56 -10.50 3.48 9.32
C GLU A 56 -9.48 4.43 9.97
N CYS A 57 -9.08 4.15 11.21
CA CYS A 57 -8.04 4.91 11.91
C CYS A 57 -6.67 4.90 11.20
N PHE A 58 -6.42 3.94 10.31
CA PHE A 58 -5.19 3.89 9.49
C PHE A 58 -5.29 4.68 8.18
N ILE A 59 -6.48 5.12 7.77
CA ILE A 59 -6.66 5.89 6.52
C ILE A 59 -5.77 7.15 6.49
N PRO A 60 -5.69 7.99 7.55
CA PRO A 60 -4.80 9.14 7.56
C PRO A 60 -3.33 8.77 7.36
N PHE A 61 -2.88 7.67 7.95
CA PHE A 61 -1.52 7.15 7.78
C PHE A 61 -1.26 6.73 6.33
N PHE A 62 -2.19 5.99 5.71
CA PHE A 62 -2.03 5.58 4.31
C PHE A 62 -1.98 6.78 3.36
N LYS A 63 -2.81 7.81 3.60
CA LYS A 63 -2.77 9.05 2.82
C LYS A 63 -1.44 9.78 2.97
N ALA A 64 -0.89 9.84 4.18
CA ALA A 64 0.41 10.48 4.42
C ALA A 64 1.56 9.73 3.74
N VAL A 65 1.55 8.39 3.80
CA VAL A 65 2.50 7.54 3.07
C VAL A 65 2.37 7.76 1.56
N ASP A 66 1.16 7.74 1.01
CA ASP A 66 0.92 7.95 -0.42
C ASP A 66 1.39 9.32 -0.89
N GLN A 67 1.11 10.38 -0.13
CA GLN A 67 1.57 11.73 -0.43
C GLN A 67 3.10 11.80 -0.53
N CYS A 68 3.80 11.21 0.45
CA CYS A 68 5.27 11.17 0.45
C CYS A 68 5.83 10.39 -0.75
N VAL A 69 5.17 9.29 -1.15
CA VAL A 69 5.62 8.52 -2.32
C VAL A 69 5.31 9.26 -3.63
N CYS A 70 4.19 9.97 -3.71
CA CYS A 70 3.80 10.74 -4.90
C CYS A 70 4.80 11.85 -5.25
N GLU A 71 5.44 12.47 -4.25
CA GLU A 71 6.53 13.42 -4.46
C GLU A 71 7.74 12.81 -5.20
N HIS A 72 7.86 11.48 -5.21
CA HIS A 72 8.90 10.74 -5.91
C HIS A 72 8.39 10.00 -7.16
N ALA A 73 7.08 9.87 -7.34
CA ALA A 73 6.46 9.24 -8.49
C ALA A 73 6.28 10.23 -9.65
N ASN A 74 7.40 10.81 -10.13
CA ASN A 74 7.41 11.77 -11.24
C ASN A 74 8.48 11.44 -12.28
N GLU A 75 8.37 12.07 -13.46
CA GLU A 75 9.26 11.84 -14.59
C GLU A 75 10.72 12.18 -14.28
N ASP A 76 10.98 13.23 -13.51
CA ASP A 76 12.33 13.64 -13.15
C ASP A 76 13.01 12.60 -12.26
N SER A 77 12.28 12.08 -11.28
CA SER A 77 12.73 11.00 -10.42
C SER A 77 12.93 9.71 -11.21
N LEU A 78 12.07 9.43 -12.19
CA LEU A 78 12.23 8.30 -13.10
C LEU A 78 13.48 8.42 -13.97
N LYS A 79 13.74 9.60 -14.56
CA LYS A 79 14.95 9.86 -15.35
C LYS A 79 16.21 9.73 -14.49
N LYS A 80 16.16 10.19 -13.24
CA LYS A 80 17.28 10.18 -12.31
C LYS A 80 17.60 8.80 -11.74
N HIS A 81 16.58 8.02 -11.39
CA HIS A 81 16.75 6.77 -10.63
C HIS A 81 16.47 5.49 -11.44
N GLY A 82 15.78 5.60 -12.58
CA GLY A 82 15.48 4.48 -13.48
C GLY A 82 14.87 3.28 -12.74
N SER A 83 15.50 2.11 -12.86
CA SER A 83 15.07 0.87 -12.22
C SER A 83 15.16 0.89 -10.68
N LYS A 84 15.93 1.81 -10.09
CA LYS A 84 16.10 1.95 -8.63
C LYS A 84 15.14 2.96 -8.00
N LEU A 85 14.12 3.41 -8.75
CA LEU A 85 13.16 4.40 -8.27
C LEU A 85 12.45 3.97 -6.98
N VAL A 86 12.05 2.70 -6.88
CA VAL A 86 11.41 2.14 -5.67
C VAL A 86 12.33 2.23 -4.45
N GLU A 87 13.61 1.87 -4.61
CA GLU A 87 14.59 1.92 -3.52
C GLU A 87 14.87 3.36 -3.07
N ALA A 88 14.97 4.29 -4.03
CA ALA A 88 15.17 5.70 -3.76
C ALA A 88 13.97 6.31 -3.00
N ALA A 89 12.75 6.04 -3.46
CA ALA A 89 11.53 6.50 -2.81
C ALA A 89 11.37 5.90 -1.41
N PHE A 90 11.63 4.60 -1.24
CA PHE A 90 11.56 3.95 0.07
C PHE A 90 12.61 4.49 1.05
N LYS A 91 13.83 4.78 0.58
CA LYS A 91 14.88 5.40 1.43
C LYS A 91 14.45 6.77 1.95
N LYS A 92 13.76 7.56 1.12
CA LYS A 92 13.22 8.86 1.52
C LYS A 92 12.07 8.72 2.51
N LEU A 93 11.17 7.79 2.26
CA LEU A 93 10.07 7.52 3.19
C LEU A 93 10.57 7.05 4.57
N ARG A 94 11.65 6.25 4.60
CA ARG A 94 12.32 5.86 5.85
C ARG A 94 12.98 7.03 6.59
N SER A 95 13.31 8.12 5.89
CA SER A 95 13.85 9.33 6.51
C SER A 95 12.79 10.28 7.07
N CYS A 96 11.50 9.96 6.97
CA CYS A 96 10.39 10.72 7.53
C CYS A 96 9.99 10.14 8.90
N PRO A 97 10.49 10.68 10.03
CA PRO A 97 10.17 10.17 11.36
C PRO A 97 8.69 10.35 11.72
N GLU A 98 8.01 11.33 11.13
CA GLU A 98 6.61 11.65 11.40
C GLU A 98 5.68 10.48 11.06
N LEU A 99 5.96 9.75 9.98
CA LEU A 99 5.18 8.59 9.55
C LEU A 99 5.28 7.43 10.55
N GLU A 100 6.48 7.22 11.11
CA GLU A 100 6.69 6.19 12.12
C GLU A 100 5.99 6.55 13.44
N VAL A 101 6.04 7.82 13.85
CA VAL A 101 5.32 8.33 15.03
C VAL A 101 3.82 8.19 14.84
N GLN A 102 3.29 8.58 13.68
CA GLN A 102 1.88 8.44 13.36
C GLN A 102 1.43 6.97 13.41
N PHE A 103 2.20 6.06 12.80
CA PHE A 103 1.89 4.64 12.82
C PHE A 103 1.86 4.08 14.25
N LYS A 104 2.88 4.40 15.07
CA LYS A 104 2.94 3.98 16.48
C LYS A 104 1.79 4.55 17.30
N SER A 105 1.38 5.79 17.04
CA SER A 105 0.24 6.40 17.73
C SER A 105 -1.07 5.68 17.47
N ILE A 106 -1.26 5.12 16.27
CA ILE A 106 -2.48 4.37 15.92
C ILE A 106 -2.44 2.96 16.51
N VAL A 107 -1.28 2.30 16.47
CA VAL A 107 -1.09 0.95 17.02
C VAL A 107 -1.11 0.95 18.56
N GLY A 108 -0.69 2.05 19.19
CA GLY A 108 -0.56 2.15 20.64
C GLY A 108 0.59 1.33 21.20
N ASN A 109 0.60 1.16 22.53
CA ASN A 109 1.67 0.46 23.27
C ASN A 109 1.39 -1.04 23.45
N THR A 110 0.50 -1.62 22.66
CA THR A 110 0.02 -3.00 22.82
C THR A 110 1.03 -4.05 22.34
N PHE A 111 1.95 -3.67 21.46
CA PHE A 111 2.88 -4.57 20.79
C PHE A 111 4.34 -4.16 21.03
N GLU A 112 5.24 -5.13 20.98
CA GLU A 112 6.69 -4.89 21.13
C GLU A 112 7.21 -3.94 20.04
N THR A 113 8.06 -2.99 20.44
CA THR A 113 8.59 -1.93 19.55
C THR A 113 9.23 -2.46 18.28
N GLU A 114 9.97 -3.57 18.36
CA GLU A 114 10.65 -4.15 17.19
C GLU A 114 9.65 -4.78 16.21
N VAL A 115 8.60 -5.43 16.72
CA VAL A 115 7.52 -5.99 15.89
C VAL A 115 6.77 -4.87 15.17
N VAL A 116 6.42 -3.81 15.90
CA VAL A 116 5.74 -2.62 15.34
C VAL A 116 6.59 -2.01 14.23
N LYS A 117 7.90 -1.89 14.45
CA LYS A 117 8.85 -1.37 13.47
C LYS A 117 8.97 -2.26 12.23
N ASN A 118 9.02 -3.58 12.39
CA ASN A 118 9.08 -4.52 11.27
C ASN A 118 7.83 -4.44 10.39
N VAL A 119 6.64 -4.44 11.01
CA VAL A 119 5.38 -4.30 10.29
C VAL A 119 5.28 -2.93 9.60
N TYR A 120 5.67 -1.85 10.28
CA TYR A 120 5.75 -0.52 9.68
C TYR A 120 6.63 -0.50 8.42
N LEU A 121 7.85 -1.03 8.50
CA LEU A 121 8.79 -1.05 7.38
C LEU A 121 8.27 -1.89 6.22
N GLU A 122 7.66 -3.04 6.48
CA GLU A 122 7.11 -3.87 5.41
C GLU A 122 5.88 -3.22 4.75
N LEU A 123 4.99 -2.63 5.55
CA LEU A 123 3.77 -1.99 5.09
C LEU A 123 4.09 -0.79 4.19
N THR A 124 4.95 0.10 4.68
CA THR A 124 5.39 1.27 3.92
C THR A 124 6.16 0.88 2.66
N ARG A 125 6.99 -0.17 2.70
CA ARG A 125 7.67 -0.70 1.52
C ARG A 125 6.68 -1.18 0.46
N LYS A 126 5.64 -1.92 0.88
CA LYS A 126 4.61 -2.41 -0.05
C LYS A 126 3.82 -1.26 -0.67
N LEU A 127 3.37 -0.30 0.14
CA LEU A 127 2.66 0.89 -0.34
C LEU A 127 3.50 1.68 -1.33
N CYS A 128 4.77 1.94 -1.00
CA CYS A 128 5.72 2.61 -1.88
C CYS A 128 5.89 1.85 -3.20
N ASN A 129 6.12 0.54 -3.15
CA ASN A 129 6.26 -0.27 -4.35
C ASN A 129 4.99 -0.24 -5.21
N THR A 130 3.81 -0.44 -4.62
CA THR A 130 2.53 -0.39 -5.36
C THR A 130 2.37 0.94 -6.08
N ARG A 131 2.58 2.06 -5.38
CA ARG A 131 2.40 3.39 -5.96
C ARG A 131 3.39 3.70 -7.09
N ILE A 132 4.66 3.31 -6.92
CA ILE A 132 5.66 3.48 -7.98
C ILE A 132 5.36 2.58 -9.19
N GLN A 133 4.89 1.34 -8.98
CA GLN A 133 4.50 0.47 -10.10
C GLN A 133 3.31 1.03 -10.87
N GLU A 134 2.29 1.57 -10.18
CA GLU A 134 1.17 2.26 -10.83
C GLU A 134 1.66 3.42 -11.72
N PHE A 135 2.56 4.25 -11.19
CA PHE A 135 3.18 5.33 -11.96
C PHE A 135 3.93 4.82 -13.20
N LEU A 136 4.75 3.77 -13.05
CA LEU A 136 5.50 3.17 -14.15
C LEU A 136 4.56 2.59 -15.21
N ASP A 137 3.47 1.95 -14.81
CA ASP A 137 2.49 1.37 -15.74
C ASP A 137 1.78 2.46 -16.53
N VAL A 138 1.35 3.55 -15.87
CA VAL A 138 0.77 4.72 -16.56
C VAL A 138 1.79 5.34 -17.53
N HIS A 139 3.06 5.48 -17.11
CA HIS A 139 4.12 6.01 -17.97
C HIS A 139 4.38 5.13 -19.19
N ARG A 140 4.44 3.81 -19.01
CA ARG A 140 4.59 2.83 -20.12
C ARG A 140 3.40 2.89 -21.08
N GLN A 141 2.18 2.99 -20.56
CA GLN A 141 0.97 3.12 -21.38
C GLN A 141 0.98 4.40 -22.21
N LYS A 142 1.37 5.53 -21.63
CA LYS A 142 1.53 6.79 -22.35
C LYS A 142 2.58 6.67 -23.47
N ALA A 143 3.74 6.08 -23.17
CA ALA A 143 4.79 5.86 -24.16
C ALA A 143 4.33 4.94 -25.31
N ALA A 144 3.60 3.86 -25.01
CA ALA A 144 3.06 2.94 -26.01
C ALA A 144 1.97 3.58 -26.90
N SER A 145 1.14 4.45 -26.32
CA SER A 145 0.14 5.23 -27.04
C SER A 145 0.79 6.20 -28.04
N VAL A 146 1.87 6.89 -27.63
CA VAL A 146 2.62 7.80 -28.51
C VAL A 146 3.34 7.01 -29.62
N GLY A 147 3.81 5.79 -29.33
CA GLY A 147 4.45 4.91 -30.30
C GLY A 147 3.52 4.17 -31.26
N GLY A 148 2.19 4.37 -31.19
CA GLY A 148 1.21 3.77 -32.09
C GLY A 148 0.89 2.28 -31.83
N SER A 149 1.33 1.73 -30.70
CA SER A 149 1.22 0.29 -30.39
C SER A 149 0.00 -0.09 -29.54
N SER A 150 -0.98 0.81 -29.33
CA SER A 150 -2.13 0.57 -28.44
C SER A 150 -3.40 1.25 -28.95
N THR A 151 -4.51 0.52 -29.03
CA THR A 151 -5.83 1.09 -29.34
C THR A 151 -6.48 1.66 -28.07
N MET A 152 -6.90 2.94 -28.13
CA MET A 152 -7.45 3.70 -26.98
C MET A 152 -8.83 3.22 -26.48
N ALA A 153 -9.43 2.19 -27.07
CA ALA A 153 -10.79 1.76 -26.75
C ALA A 153 -10.96 1.24 -25.30
N GLY A 154 -9.89 0.73 -24.68
CA GLY A 154 -9.89 0.30 -23.27
C GLY A 154 -9.50 1.38 -22.25
N GLN A 155 -8.99 2.54 -22.71
CA GLN A 155 -8.55 3.64 -21.83
C GLN A 155 -9.74 4.42 -21.24
N ASN A 156 -10.83 4.56 -22.00
CA ASN A 156 -11.92 5.45 -21.65
C ASN A 156 -12.60 5.09 -20.32
N LEU A 157 -12.73 3.82 -19.95
CA LEU A 157 -13.45 3.47 -18.72
C LEU A 157 -12.57 3.63 -17.47
N ARG A 158 -11.31 3.19 -17.51
CA ARG A 158 -10.38 3.26 -16.38
C ARG A 158 -9.96 4.71 -16.10
N ASP A 159 -9.62 5.48 -17.13
CA ASP A 159 -9.20 6.87 -16.97
C ASP A 159 -10.37 7.76 -16.52
N THR A 160 -11.59 7.50 -17.02
CA THR A 160 -12.81 8.19 -16.52
C THR A 160 -13.03 7.91 -15.04
N LEU A 161 -12.94 6.64 -14.62
CA LEU A 161 -13.13 6.29 -13.20
C LEU A 161 -12.03 6.87 -12.29
N LEU A 162 -10.78 7.00 -12.79
CA LEU A 162 -9.68 7.59 -12.04
C LEU A 162 -9.74 9.13 -11.98
N THR A 163 -10.26 9.81 -13.02
CA THR A 163 -10.43 11.28 -13.00
C THR A 163 -11.46 11.73 -11.97
N TYR A 164 -12.49 10.92 -11.70
CA TYR A 164 -13.45 11.19 -10.62
C TYR A 164 -12.82 11.18 -9.21
N HIS A 165 -11.68 10.51 -9.01
CA HIS A 165 -10.98 10.53 -7.71
C HIS A 165 -10.00 11.69 -7.54
N ILE A 166 -9.62 12.38 -8.63
CA ILE A 166 -8.59 13.43 -8.61
C ILE A 166 -9.21 14.85 -8.52
N ASN A 167 -10.52 15.00 -8.76
CA ASN A 167 -11.15 16.33 -8.82
C ASN A 167 -12.26 16.55 -7.76
N PRO A 168 -11.93 16.92 -6.52
CA PRO A 168 -12.92 17.24 -5.48
C PRO A 168 -13.70 18.54 -5.72
N LYS A 169 -13.48 19.25 -6.84
CA LYS A 169 -14.20 20.49 -7.21
C LYS A 169 -15.29 20.31 -8.28
N ALA A 170 -15.57 19.09 -8.73
CA ALA A 170 -16.63 18.84 -9.71
C ALA A 170 -18.03 18.62 -9.08
N LEU A 171 -18.16 18.80 -7.76
CA LEU A 171 -19.43 18.78 -7.02
C LEU A 171 -19.61 20.10 -6.26
N MET A 172 -19.75 21.19 -7.00
CA MET A 172 -20.46 22.40 -6.60
C MET A 172 -21.31 22.86 -7.78
#